data_AF-A0A933JF02-F1
#
_entry.id   AF-A0A933JF02-F1
#
_cell.length_a   1.000
_cell.length_b   1.000
_cell.length_c   1.000
_cell.angle_alpha   90.00
_cell.angle_beta   90.00
_cell.angle_gamma   90.00
#
_symmetry.space_group_name_H-M   'P 1'
#
loop_
_entity.id
_entity.type
_entity.pdbx_description
1 polymer ?
#
loop_
_entity_poly.entity_id
_entity_poly.type
_entity_poly.pdbx_seq_one_letter_code
_entity_poly.pdbx_strand_id
1 'polypeptide(L)'
;MKNTPTSAQINELFDNVDQQIVWAKANDIIRRMSPQYDFTLIQFVYGDVMRLFHGDYPGYTSIKTLYHDLPHTLEVLLCGARLMHGVHVSGDRLTDEEISLIMIAILMHDVGYAQRRSEESGTGAQHTQTHVQRGIEFMRQYFADHKLPENIPVAVTAMILGTEHNRPFAQICFSDERSRMLGRIVATADITGQMADRIYLEKLLFLYLEFKEANFGSYQSTYDLLCQTNRFYEMTREKLDGALGGIYQKLEYHFKDTMGVSNNYYLESIEKNMTYLAKVVAHDEAELYSLLKRHGVANMSRILAQSA
;
A
#
# COMPACT_ATOMS: atom_id res chain seq x y z
N MET A 1 23.17 -27.55 -2.91
CA MET A 1 22.95 -26.44 -3.85
C MET A 1 21.71 -25.70 -3.38
N LYS A 2 21.84 -24.46 -2.90
CA LYS A 2 20.64 -23.62 -2.67
C LYS A 2 20.18 -23.19 -4.07
N ASN A 3 19.02 -23.68 -4.50
CA ASN A 3 18.46 -23.30 -5.79
C ASN A 3 18.14 -21.80 -5.74
N THR A 4 18.86 -21.01 -6.52
CA THR A 4 18.49 -19.62 -6.78
C THR A 4 17.05 -19.60 -7.30
N PRO A 5 16.16 -18.74 -6.75
CA PRO A 5 14.79 -18.64 -7.22
C PRO A 5 14.73 -18.35 -8.72
N THR A 6 13.82 -19.03 -9.40
CA THR A 6 13.57 -18.80 -10.84
C THR A 6 12.86 -17.46 -11.05
N SER A 7 12.97 -16.89 -12.25
CA SER A 7 12.24 -15.65 -12.61
C SER A 7 10.72 -15.80 -12.45
N ALA A 8 10.17 -16.99 -12.68
CA ALA A 8 8.75 -17.27 -12.48
C ALA A 8 8.36 -17.13 -11.00
N GLN A 9 9.15 -17.72 -10.09
CA GLN A 9 8.92 -17.60 -8.65
C GLN A 9 9.03 -16.16 -8.15
N ILE A 10 9.97 -15.38 -8.70
CA ILE A 10 10.11 -13.96 -8.35
C ILE A 10 8.89 -13.16 -8.86
N ASN A 11 8.43 -13.43 -10.08
CA ASN A 11 7.26 -12.74 -10.64
C ASN A 11 5.97 -13.04 -9.86
N GLU A 12 5.81 -14.26 -9.34
CA GLU A 12 4.66 -14.68 -8.53
C GLU A 12 4.57 -13.94 -7.18
N LEU A 13 5.67 -13.35 -6.71
CA LEU A 13 5.67 -12.53 -5.50
C LEU A 13 4.80 -11.26 -5.66
N PHE A 14 4.64 -10.79 -6.89
CA PHE A 14 3.96 -9.55 -7.27
C PHE A 14 2.76 -9.82 -8.19
N ASP A 15 2.21 -11.04 -8.16
CA ASP A 15 0.97 -11.40 -8.83
C ASP A 15 -0.12 -11.58 -7.77
N ASN A 16 -0.64 -10.43 -7.30
CA ASN A 16 -1.47 -10.33 -6.10
C ASN A 16 -2.88 -9.83 -6.43
N VAL A 17 -3.41 -10.21 -7.59
CA VAL A 17 -4.74 -9.78 -8.07
C VAL A 17 -5.91 -10.50 -7.41
N ASP A 18 -5.69 -11.72 -6.88
CA ASP A 18 -6.74 -12.52 -6.25
C ASP A 18 -6.69 -12.34 -4.72
N GLN A 19 -7.75 -11.73 -4.17
CA GLN A 19 -7.87 -11.44 -2.75
C GLN A 19 -7.76 -12.68 -1.84
N GLN A 20 -8.26 -13.85 -2.28
CA GLN A 20 -8.22 -15.07 -1.48
C GLN A 20 -6.80 -15.64 -1.42
N ILE A 21 -6.10 -15.61 -2.55
CA ILE A 21 -4.69 -16.02 -2.63
C ILE A 21 -3.82 -15.08 -1.78
N VAL A 22 -4.06 -13.78 -1.87
CA VAL A 22 -3.34 -12.77 -1.07
C VAL A 22 -3.56 -13.00 0.43
N TRP A 23 -4.81 -13.18 0.86
CA TRP A 23 -5.14 -13.44 2.25
C TRP A 23 -4.48 -14.73 2.77
N ALA A 24 -4.51 -15.81 1.99
CA ALA A 24 -3.85 -17.06 2.34
C ALA A 24 -2.33 -16.89 2.50
N LYS A 25 -1.67 -16.23 1.53
CA LYS A 25 -0.23 -15.91 1.57
C LYS A 25 0.13 -15.07 2.81
N ALA A 26 -0.66 -14.06 3.13
CA ALA A 26 -0.44 -13.22 4.32
C ALA A 26 -0.53 -14.07 5.60
N ASN A 27 -1.58 -14.89 5.73
CA ASN A 27 -1.76 -15.77 6.90
C ASN A 27 -0.62 -16.78 7.06
N ASP A 28 -0.14 -17.36 5.96
CA ASP A 28 1.00 -18.28 5.99
C ASP A 28 2.28 -17.59 6.48
N ILE A 29 2.49 -16.33 6.11
CA ILE A 29 3.62 -15.54 6.61
C ILE A 29 3.45 -15.21 8.10
N ILE A 30 2.26 -14.82 8.54
CA ILE A 30 1.98 -14.58 9.96
C ILE A 30 2.24 -15.84 10.80
N ARG A 31 1.80 -17.02 10.34
CA ARG A 31 2.03 -18.30 11.02
C ARG A 31 3.50 -18.68 11.17
N ARG A 32 4.39 -18.14 10.32
CA ARG A 32 5.84 -18.32 10.48
C ARG A 32 6.39 -17.54 11.68
N MET A 33 5.82 -16.37 11.98
CA MET A 33 6.17 -15.57 13.16
C MET A 33 5.51 -16.10 14.44
N SER A 34 4.23 -16.47 14.33
CA SER A 34 3.43 -16.96 15.46
C SER A 34 2.52 -18.12 15.00
N PRO A 35 2.94 -19.39 15.18
CA PRO A 35 2.21 -20.55 14.67
C PRO A 35 0.78 -20.70 15.19
N GLN A 36 0.53 -20.22 16.41
CA GLN A 36 -0.75 -20.30 17.11
C GLN A 36 -1.55 -18.99 17.05
N TYR A 37 -1.15 -18.05 16.19
CA TYR A 37 -1.82 -16.76 16.04
C TYR A 37 -3.33 -16.92 15.82
N ASP A 38 -4.13 -16.16 16.58
CA ASP A 38 -5.58 -16.09 16.45
C ASP A 38 -5.99 -15.04 15.41
N PHE A 39 -6.47 -15.52 14.26
CA PHE A 39 -6.89 -14.67 13.15
C PHE A 39 -8.30 -14.09 13.30
N THR A 40 -9.04 -14.42 14.36
CA THR A 40 -10.47 -14.06 14.50
C THR A 40 -10.72 -12.57 14.27
N LEU A 41 -9.93 -11.70 14.92
CA LEU A 41 -10.08 -10.24 14.80
C LEU A 41 -9.72 -9.73 13.40
N ILE A 42 -8.55 -10.09 12.86
CA ILE A 42 -8.13 -9.60 11.55
C ILE A 42 -9.06 -10.15 10.46
N GLN A 43 -9.49 -11.41 10.54
CA GLN A 43 -10.42 -11.98 9.56
C GLN A 43 -11.76 -11.24 9.56
N PHE A 44 -12.26 -10.82 10.73
CA PHE A 44 -13.45 -9.99 10.85
C PHE A 44 -13.24 -8.63 10.16
N VAL A 45 -12.16 -7.92 10.50
CA VAL A 45 -11.80 -6.62 9.90
C VAL A 45 -11.59 -6.73 8.38
N TYR A 46 -10.85 -7.74 7.92
CA TYR A 46 -10.60 -8.00 6.52
C TYR A 46 -11.90 -8.18 5.75
N GLY A 47 -12.83 -9.00 6.25
CA GLY A 47 -14.12 -9.23 5.63
C GLY A 47 -14.93 -7.95 5.42
N ASP A 48 -14.97 -7.07 6.43
CA ASP A 48 -15.70 -5.81 6.31
C ASP A 48 -14.99 -4.76 5.46
N VAL A 49 -13.65 -4.74 5.45
CA VAL A 49 -12.89 -3.92 4.49
C VAL A 49 -13.15 -4.39 3.05
N MET A 50 -13.18 -5.70 2.79
CA MET A 50 -13.53 -6.23 1.46
C MET A 50 -14.95 -5.81 1.06
N ARG A 51 -15.91 -5.88 1.99
CA ARG A 51 -17.28 -5.39 1.75
C ARG A 51 -17.30 -3.89 1.46
N LEU A 52 -16.45 -3.10 2.11
CA LEU A 52 -16.35 -1.67 1.87
C LEU A 52 -15.84 -1.38 0.44
N PHE A 53 -14.76 -2.05 0.02
CA PHE A 53 -14.24 -1.93 -1.36
C PHE A 53 -15.30 -2.32 -2.40
N HIS A 54 -16.06 -3.39 -2.17
CA HIS A 54 -17.11 -3.85 -3.10
C HIS A 54 -18.42 -3.05 -3.01
N GLY A 55 -18.60 -2.19 -1.99
CA GLY A 55 -19.83 -1.40 -1.80
C GLY A 55 -20.96 -2.13 -1.06
N ASP A 56 -20.65 -3.26 -0.44
CA ASP A 56 -21.55 -4.11 0.36
C ASP A 56 -21.53 -3.75 1.87
N TYR A 57 -20.69 -2.80 2.28
CA TYR A 57 -20.66 -2.29 3.65
C TYR A 57 -21.79 -1.26 3.88
N PRO A 58 -22.57 -1.35 4.98
CA PRO A 58 -23.78 -0.55 5.15
C PRO A 58 -23.49 0.95 5.21
N GLY A 59 -24.28 1.75 4.50
CA GLY A 59 -24.16 3.22 4.50
C GLY A 59 -23.08 3.79 3.57
N TYR A 60 -22.24 2.93 2.97
CA TYR A 60 -21.16 3.33 2.07
C TYR A 60 -21.38 2.82 0.64
N THR A 61 -20.75 3.48 -0.31
CA THR A 61 -20.61 3.05 -1.72
C THR A 61 -19.31 2.26 -1.88
N SER A 62 -19.14 1.60 -3.03
CA SER A 62 -17.84 1.00 -3.37
C SER A 62 -16.76 2.09 -3.47
N ILE A 63 -15.51 1.71 -3.20
CA ILE A 63 -14.35 2.56 -3.46
C ILE A 63 -14.08 2.52 -4.97
N LYS A 64 -14.14 3.68 -5.64
CA LYS A 64 -14.06 3.80 -7.11
C LYS A 64 -12.79 4.51 -7.61
N THR A 65 -11.89 4.86 -6.70
CA THR A 65 -10.53 5.29 -7.01
C THR A 65 -9.84 4.26 -7.90
N LEU A 66 -9.02 4.76 -8.83
CA LEU A 66 -8.39 3.97 -9.88
C LEU A 66 -6.97 3.49 -9.49
N TYR A 67 -6.26 4.27 -8.67
CA TYR A 67 -4.96 3.95 -8.09
C TYR A 67 -5.11 3.38 -6.68
N HIS A 68 -5.82 4.11 -5.80
CA HIS A 68 -6.04 3.72 -4.40
C HIS A 68 -7.20 2.72 -4.31
N ASP A 69 -7.00 1.57 -4.94
CA ASP A 69 -7.99 0.52 -5.14
C ASP A 69 -7.74 -0.71 -4.25
N LEU A 70 -8.59 -1.74 -4.39
CA LEU A 70 -8.40 -2.99 -3.66
C LEU A 70 -7.05 -3.66 -3.98
N PRO A 71 -6.64 -3.80 -5.26
CA PRO A 71 -5.29 -4.26 -5.62
C PRO A 71 -4.15 -3.54 -4.89
N HIS A 72 -4.18 -2.19 -4.80
CA HIS A 72 -3.21 -1.44 -4.01
C HIS A 72 -3.17 -1.90 -2.55
N THR A 73 -4.32 -1.97 -1.89
CA THR A 73 -4.41 -2.41 -0.49
C THR A 73 -3.86 -3.83 -0.29
N LEU A 74 -4.09 -4.73 -1.25
CA LEU A 74 -3.58 -6.10 -1.22
C LEU A 74 -2.06 -6.18 -1.43
N GLU A 75 -1.48 -5.34 -2.29
CA GLU A 75 -0.03 -5.22 -2.44
C GLU A 75 0.64 -4.72 -1.16
N VAL A 76 0.07 -3.71 -0.52
CA VAL A 76 0.55 -3.19 0.78
C VAL A 76 0.43 -4.26 1.87
N LEU A 77 -0.67 -5.03 1.90
CA LEU A 77 -0.87 -6.14 2.84
C LEU A 77 0.23 -7.20 2.74
N LEU A 78 0.56 -7.65 1.53
CA LEU A 78 1.63 -8.64 1.36
C LEU A 78 3.01 -8.06 1.62
N CYS A 79 3.27 -6.82 1.22
CA CYS A 79 4.51 -6.15 1.56
C CYS A 79 4.69 -6.05 3.08
N GLY A 80 3.65 -5.62 3.79
CA GLY A 80 3.63 -5.53 5.24
C GLY A 80 3.83 -6.86 5.93
N ALA A 81 3.14 -7.93 5.49
CA ALA A 81 3.33 -9.28 6.03
C ALA A 81 4.79 -9.76 5.87
N ARG A 82 5.37 -9.57 4.69
CA ARG A 82 6.78 -9.95 4.40
C ARG A 82 7.76 -9.11 5.22
N LEU A 83 7.51 -7.81 5.33
CA LEU A 83 8.34 -6.89 6.10
C LEU A 83 8.30 -7.20 7.61
N MET A 84 7.11 -7.43 8.17
CA MET A 84 6.93 -7.90 9.55
C MET A 84 7.73 -9.18 9.82
N HIS A 85 7.63 -10.16 8.91
CA HIS A 85 8.40 -11.40 9.02
C HIS A 85 9.91 -11.13 9.01
N GLY A 86 10.38 -10.28 8.09
CA GLY A 86 11.78 -9.86 8.02
C GLY A 86 12.27 -9.20 9.31
N VAL A 87 11.47 -8.29 9.88
CA VAL A 87 11.74 -7.65 11.18
C VAL A 87 11.83 -8.72 12.28
N HIS A 88 10.83 -9.60 12.37
CA HIS A 88 10.73 -10.66 13.38
C HIS A 88 11.95 -11.60 13.35
N VAL A 89 12.31 -12.13 12.17
CA VAL A 89 13.43 -13.08 12.05
C VAL A 89 14.80 -12.40 12.14
N SER A 90 14.87 -11.08 12.02
CA SER A 90 16.11 -10.31 12.19
C SER A 90 16.47 -9.98 13.65
N GLY A 91 15.59 -10.31 14.60
CA GLY A 91 15.82 -10.15 16.05
C GLY A 91 14.75 -9.34 16.77
N ASP A 92 14.04 -8.47 16.06
CA ASP A 92 12.97 -7.63 16.61
C ASP A 92 11.63 -8.37 16.58
N ARG A 93 11.51 -9.44 17.37
CA ARG A 93 10.30 -10.30 17.40
C ARG A 93 9.04 -9.50 17.68
N LEU A 94 8.03 -9.66 16.83
CA LEU A 94 6.70 -9.06 16.99
C LEU A 94 5.79 -9.95 17.85
N THR A 95 4.98 -9.34 18.71
CA THR A 95 3.91 -10.03 19.44
C THR A 95 2.65 -10.18 18.57
N ASP A 96 1.72 -11.04 18.99
CA ASP A 96 0.43 -11.20 18.31
C ASP A 96 -0.37 -9.89 18.29
N GLU A 97 -0.31 -9.10 19.37
CA GLU A 97 -0.96 -7.79 19.41
C GLU A 97 -0.35 -6.85 18.36
N GLU A 98 0.98 -6.76 18.29
CA GLU A 98 1.68 -5.89 17.33
C GLU A 98 1.41 -6.29 15.87
N ILE A 99 1.35 -7.59 15.59
CA ILE A 99 0.94 -8.11 14.28
C ILE A 99 -0.49 -7.66 13.95
N SER A 100 -1.40 -7.75 14.92
CA SER A 100 -2.80 -7.32 14.76
C SER A 100 -2.89 -5.83 14.43
N LEU A 101 -2.17 -4.98 15.17
CA LEU A 101 -2.16 -3.54 14.97
C LEU A 101 -1.66 -3.16 13.57
N ILE A 102 -0.55 -3.76 13.11
CA ILE A 102 0.00 -3.48 11.79
C ILE A 102 -0.96 -3.92 10.67
N MET A 103 -1.51 -5.13 10.77
CA MET A 103 -2.43 -5.66 9.75
C MET A 103 -3.71 -4.81 9.65
N ILE A 104 -4.27 -4.40 10.80
CA ILE A 104 -5.45 -3.52 10.83
C ILE A 104 -5.11 -2.15 10.24
N ALA A 105 -3.95 -1.57 10.59
CA ALA A 105 -3.50 -0.30 10.03
C ALA A 105 -3.41 -0.35 8.49
N ILE A 106 -2.80 -1.41 7.94
CA ILE A 106 -2.67 -1.59 6.50
C ILE A 106 -4.05 -1.77 5.84
N LEU A 107 -4.91 -2.62 6.39
CA LEU A 107 -6.24 -2.85 5.82
C LEU A 107 -7.10 -1.57 5.81
N MET A 108 -6.86 -0.66 6.77
CA MET A 108 -7.67 0.55 6.94
C MET A 108 -7.01 1.84 6.41
N HIS A 109 -5.78 1.83 5.90
CA HIS A 109 -5.08 3.09 5.59
C HIS A 109 -5.78 3.94 4.51
N ASP A 110 -6.38 3.29 3.50
CA ASP A 110 -7.03 3.94 2.36
C ASP A 110 -8.57 3.89 2.38
N VAL A 111 -9.18 3.33 3.43
CA VAL A 111 -10.65 3.21 3.50
C VAL A 111 -11.36 4.56 3.52
N GLY A 112 -10.64 5.65 3.80
CA GLY A 112 -11.16 7.01 3.77
C GLY A 112 -11.56 7.52 2.38
N TYR A 113 -11.16 6.83 1.31
CA TYR A 113 -11.69 7.07 -0.04
C TYR A 113 -13.14 6.59 -0.21
N ALA A 114 -13.62 5.70 0.67
CA ALA A 114 -15.02 5.29 0.65
C ALA A 114 -15.95 6.50 0.90
N GLN A 115 -17.03 6.54 0.13
CA GLN A 115 -18.03 7.60 0.25
C GLN A 115 -19.25 7.07 0.99
N ARG A 116 -19.85 7.93 1.82
CA ARG A 116 -21.19 7.66 2.34
C ARG A 116 -22.16 7.77 1.18
N ARG A 117 -23.22 6.95 1.17
CA ARG A 117 -24.25 6.98 0.11
C ARG A 117 -24.92 8.34 -0.05
N SER A 118 -25.02 9.12 1.02
CA SER A 118 -25.55 10.49 1.00
C SER A 118 -24.61 11.52 0.38
N GLU A 119 -23.35 11.18 0.17
CA GLU A 119 -22.26 12.06 -0.26
C GLU A 119 -21.61 11.56 -1.57
N GLU A 120 -22.30 10.66 -2.30
CA GLU A 120 -21.76 10.03 -3.50
C GLU A 120 -21.64 11.05 -4.65
N SER A 121 -20.40 11.33 -5.01
CA SER A 121 -20.01 12.15 -6.18
C SER A 121 -18.66 11.72 -6.71
N GLY A 122 -18.47 11.69 -8.03
CA GLY A 122 -17.18 11.34 -8.63
C GLY A 122 -16.74 9.90 -8.29
N THR A 123 -15.43 9.72 -8.11
CA THR A 123 -14.83 8.42 -7.77
C THR A 123 -14.50 8.29 -6.27
N GLY A 124 -14.57 9.39 -5.53
CA GLY A 124 -14.06 9.49 -4.16
C GLY A 124 -12.64 10.06 -4.10
N ALA A 125 -11.94 10.14 -5.23
CA ALA A 125 -10.61 10.75 -5.31
C ALA A 125 -10.58 12.20 -4.83
N GLN A 126 -11.70 12.94 -4.88
CA GLN A 126 -11.81 14.27 -4.26
C GLN A 126 -11.39 14.32 -2.78
N HIS A 127 -11.38 13.17 -2.09
CA HIS A 127 -10.95 13.03 -0.71
C HIS A 127 -9.44 12.82 -0.53
N THR A 128 -8.60 12.84 -1.57
CA THR A 128 -7.13 12.61 -1.47
C THR A 128 -6.46 13.43 -0.36
N GLN A 129 -6.89 14.68 -0.11
CA GLN A 129 -6.28 15.50 0.95
C GLN A 129 -6.78 15.17 2.37
N THR A 130 -7.87 14.40 2.49
CA THR A 130 -8.56 14.12 3.76
C THR A 130 -8.76 12.62 4.04
N HIS A 131 -8.40 11.74 3.10
CA HIS A 131 -8.68 10.30 3.18
C HIS A 131 -8.09 9.68 4.46
N VAL A 132 -6.88 10.04 4.86
CA VAL A 132 -6.25 9.55 6.10
C VAL A 132 -7.13 9.84 7.32
N GLN A 133 -7.57 11.09 7.47
CA GLN A 133 -8.43 11.49 8.59
C GLN A 133 -9.81 10.82 8.52
N ARG A 134 -10.40 10.75 7.33
CA ARG A 134 -11.67 10.03 7.09
C ARG A 134 -11.56 8.55 7.44
N GLY A 135 -10.44 7.91 7.10
CA GLY A 135 -10.16 6.50 7.40
C GLY A 135 -10.01 6.25 8.90
N ILE A 136 -9.31 7.14 9.61
CA ILE A 136 -9.19 7.08 11.08
C ILE A 136 -10.56 7.25 11.75
N GLU A 137 -11.39 8.17 11.27
CA GLU A 137 -12.75 8.36 11.78
C GLU A 137 -13.64 7.13 11.52
N PHE A 138 -13.58 6.57 10.30
CA PHE A 138 -14.24 5.31 9.97
C PHE A 138 -13.80 4.19 10.91
N MET A 139 -12.50 3.99 11.11
CA MET A 139 -11.95 2.96 12.00
C MET A 139 -12.48 3.12 13.43
N ARG A 140 -12.43 4.33 14.00
CA ARG A 140 -12.91 4.57 15.37
C ARG A 140 -14.38 4.22 15.52
N GLN A 141 -15.21 4.66 14.57
CA GLN A 141 -16.63 4.34 14.56
C GLN A 141 -16.88 2.84 14.38
N TYR A 142 -16.16 2.21 13.45
CA TYR A 142 -16.23 0.77 13.17
C TYR A 142 -15.94 -0.07 14.43
N PHE A 143 -14.88 0.26 15.18
CA PHE A 143 -14.54 -0.46 16.41
C PHE A 143 -15.59 -0.27 17.50
N ALA A 144 -16.12 0.95 17.64
CA ALA A 144 -17.18 1.25 18.60
C ALA A 144 -18.49 0.50 18.28
N ASP A 145 -18.94 0.54 17.02
CA ASP A 145 -20.20 -0.08 16.58
C ASP A 145 -20.18 -1.60 16.74
N HIS A 146 -19.03 -2.23 16.47
CA HIS A 146 -18.83 -3.67 16.61
C HIS A 146 -18.42 -4.10 18.02
N LYS A 147 -18.28 -3.16 18.97
CA LYS A 147 -17.84 -3.41 20.36
C LYS A 147 -16.50 -4.16 20.42
N LEU A 148 -15.58 -3.80 19.53
CA LEU A 148 -14.22 -4.32 19.47
C LEU A 148 -13.32 -3.56 20.47
N PRO A 149 -12.11 -4.07 20.78
CA PRO A 149 -11.23 -3.46 21.78
C PRO A 149 -10.88 -2.00 21.48
N GLU A 150 -11.19 -1.09 22.41
CA GLU A 150 -11.04 0.36 22.24
C GLU A 150 -9.58 0.84 22.21
N ASN A 151 -8.64 0.05 22.73
CA ASN A 151 -7.21 0.36 22.68
C ASN A 151 -6.62 0.28 21.26
N ILE A 152 -7.23 -0.52 20.38
CA ILE A 152 -6.71 -0.75 19.03
C ILE A 152 -6.77 0.54 18.17
N PRO A 153 -7.93 1.23 18.04
CA PRO A 153 -7.98 2.50 17.30
C PRO A 153 -7.00 3.56 17.81
N VAL A 154 -6.70 3.59 19.10
CA VAL A 154 -5.73 4.51 19.70
C VAL A 154 -4.33 4.25 19.15
N ALA A 155 -3.87 3.00 19.17
CA ALA A 155 -2.56 2.61 18.67
C ALA A 155 -2.45 2.71 17.14
N VAL A 156 -3.49 2.27 16.41
CA VAL A 156 -3.51 2.23 14.94
C VAL A 156 -3.56 3.63 14.32
N THR A 157 -4.15 4.62 14.99
CA THR A 157 -4.24 6.01 14.49
C THR A 157 -2.88 6.54 14.03
N ALA A 158 -1.84 6.39 14.85
CA ALA A 158 -0.50 6.90 14.53
C ALA A 158 0.16 6.16 13.36
N MET A 159 -0.19 4.89 13.15
CA MET A 159 0.34 4.09 12.05
C MET A 159 -0.30 4.50 10.72
N ILE A 160 -1.62 4.71 10.69
CA ILE A 160 -2.33 5.23 9.51
C ILE A 160 -1.86 6.64 9.17
N LEU A 161 -1.64 7.52 10.17
CA LEU A 161 -1.04 8.84 9.91
C LEU A 161 0.34 8.75 9.23
N GLY A 162 1.05 7.63 9.39
CA GLY A 162 2.36 7.40 8.77
C GLY A 162 2.32 7.27 7.24
N THR A 163 1.16 6.90 6.67
CA THR A 163 0.97 6.76 5.22
C THR A 163 0.65 8.11 4.55
N GLU A 164 0.40 9.16 5.33
CA GLU A 164 0.19 10.51 4.80
C GLU A 164 1.51 11.07 4.23
N HIS A 165 1.66 11.08 2.91
CA HIS A 165 2.91 11.44 2.25
C HIS A 165 3.35 12.89 2.52
N ASN A 166 2.39 13.82 2.66
CA ASN A 166 2.65 15.24 2.91
C ASN A 166 2.96 15.55 4.39
N ARG A 167 2.77 14.59 5.30
CA ARG A 167 3.08 14.76 6.71
C ARG A 167 4.49 14.24 7.00
N PRO A 168 5.38 15.06 7.61
CA PRO A 168 6.67 14.55 8.06
C PRO A 168 6.48 13.46 9.13
N PHE A 169 6.93 12.23 8.85
CA PHE A 169 6.76 11.09 9.75
C PHE A 169 7.35 11.36 11.16
N ALA A 170 8.42 12.15 11.23
CA ALA A 170 9.04 12.57 12.49
C ALA A 170 8.12 13.41 13.40
N GLN A 171 7.10 14.07 12.83
CA GLN A 171 6.13 14.90 13.56
C GLN A 171 4.93 14.08 14.08
N ILE A 172 4.83 12.79 13.75
CA ILE A 172 3.76 11.93 14.27
C ILE A 172 4.10 11.54 15.72
N CYS A 173 3.11 11.72 16.60
CA CYS A 173 3.20 11.33 18.00
C CYS A 173 2.94 9.83 18.15
N PHE A 174 3.99 9.09 18.55
CA PHE A 174 3.89 7.70 18.98
C PHE A 174 4.07 7.64 20.51
N SER A 175 3.46 6.65 21.17
CA SER A 175 3.58 6.46 22.63
C SER A 175 5.01 6.13 23.07
N ASP A 176 5.73 5.38 22.24
CA ASP A 176 7.09 4.93 22.49
C ASP A 176 7.79 4.57 21.15
N GLU A 177 9.08 4.23 21.23
CA GLU A 177 9.87 3.87 20.05
C GLU A 177 9.42 2.54 19.43
N ARG A 178 8.80 1.65 20.22
CA ARG A 178 8.27 0.38 19.72
C ARG A 178 7.08 0.63 18.80
N SER A 179 6.14 1.45 19.23
CA SER A 179 4.99 1.91 18.46
C SER A 179 5.40 2.71 17.23
N ARG A 180 6.47 3.51 17.33
CA ARG A 180 7.09 4.18 16.17
C ARG A 180 7.61 3.17 15.15
N MET A 181 8.26 2.09 15.59
CA MET A 181 8.72 1.03 14.70
C MET A 181 7.56 0.34 13.97
N LEU A 182 6.43 0.06 14.65
CA LEU A 182 5.24 -0.48 13.98
C LEU A 182 4.69 0.49 12.92
N GLY A 183 4.66 1.79 13.22
CA GLY A 183 4.30 2.83 12.25
C GLY A 183 5.26 2.89 11.06
N ARG A 184 6.57 2.66 11.28
CA ARG A 184 7.56 2.58 10.20
C ARG A 184 7.28 1.36 9.30
N ILE A 185 6.91 0.21 9.86
CA ILE A 185 6.53 -0.97 9.06
C ILE A 185 5.37 -0.62 8.13
N VAL A 186 4.30 0.00 8.64
CA VAL A 186 3.11 0.35 7.84
C VAL A 186 3.46 1.36 6.74
N ALA A 187 4.11 2.47 7.09
CA ALA A 187 4.48 3.51 6.13
C ALA A 187 5.51 3.02 5.09
N THR A 188 6.44 2.15 5.49
CA THR A 188 7.36 1.51 4.55
C THR A 188 6.61 0.56 3.62
N ALA A 189 5.73 -0.30 4.14
CA ALA A 189 4.99 -1.25 3.33
C ALA A 189 4.13 -0.57 2.25
N ASP A 190 3.49 0.55 2.59
CA ASP A 190 2.71 1.35 1.65
C ASP A 190 3.58 1.84 0.47
N ILE A 191 4.68 2.53 0.81
CA ILE A 191 5.64 3.06 -0.18
C ILE A 191 6.29 1.94 -1.00
N THR A 192 6.84 0.92 -0.35
CA THR A 192 7.61 -0.11 -1.06
C THR A 192 6.70 -1.07 -1.82
N GLY A 193 5.51 -1.35 -1.30
CA GLY A 193 4.50 -2.16 -1.96
C GLY A 193 4.04 -1.53 -3.27
N GLN A 194 3.59 -0.27 -3.21
CA GLN A 194 3.06 0.41 -4.39
C GLN A 194 4.11 0.58 -5.50
N MET A 195 5.36 0.91 -5.14
CA MET A 195 6.41 1.18 -6.13
C MET A 195 6.99 -0.11 -6.73
N ALA A 196 6.88 -1.24 -6.02
CA ALA A 196 7.31 -2.54 -6.50
C ALA A 196 6.27 -3.23 -7.39
N ASP A 197 5.03 -2.71 -7.44
CA ASP A 197 3.96 -3.24 -8.28
C ASP A 197 4.42 -3.37 -9.74
N ARG A 198 4.12 -4.51 -10.35
CA ARG A 198 4.44 -4.80 -11.76
C ARG A 198 3.76 -3.82 -12.71
N ILE A 199 2.64 -3.21 -12.35
CA ILE A 199 1.95 -2.22 -13.17
C ILE A 199 2.09 -0.80 -12.59
N TYR A 200 3.09 -0.55 -11.73
CA TYR A 200 3.27 0.74 -11.07
C TYR A 200 3.22 1.93 -12.05
N LEU A 201 3.97 1.88 -13.16
CA LEU A 201 4.00 3.01 -14.11
C LEU A 201 2.66 3.21 -14.82
N GLU A 202 1.97 2.13 -15.15
CA GLU A 202 0.60 2.18 -15.65
C GLU A 202 -0.35 2.79 -14.61
N LYS A 203 -0.24 2.40 -13.33
CA LYS A 203 -1.08 2.96 -12.27
C LYS A 203 -0.83 4.46 -12.09
N LEU A 204 0.35 4.99 -12.35
CA LEU A 204 0.58 6.44 -12.32
C LEU A 204 -0.33 7.22 -13.30
N LEU A 205 -0.80 6.59 -14.39
CA LEU A 205 -1.79 7.21 -15.28
C LEU A 205 -3.14 7.41 -14.58
N PHE A 206 -3.52 6.44 -13.75
CA PHE A 206 -4.70 6.52 -12.90
C PHE A 206 -4.52 7.50 -11.74
N LEU A 207 -3.32 7.53 -11.13
CA LEU A 207 -3.01 8.49 -10.07
C LEU A 207 -3.16 9.93 -10.54
N TYR A 208 -2.75 10.23 -11.78
CA TYR A 208 -2.97 11.56 -12.38
C TYR A 208 -4.46 11.92 -12.45
N LEU A 209 -5.33 10.98 -12.85
CA LEU A 209 -6.77 11.23 -12.94
C LEU A 209 -7.38 11.50 -11.56
N GLU A 210 -6.94 10.76 -10.53
CA GLU A 210 -7.36 11.00 -9.15
C GLU A 210 -6.91 12.39 -8.65
N PHE A 211 -5.65 12.73 -8.90
CA PHE A 211 -5.10 14.05 -8.56
C PHE A 211 -5.82 15.19 -9.28
N LYS A 212 -6.19 15.00 -10.55
CA LYS A 212 -7.03 15.93 -11.31
C LYS A 212 -8.40 16.11 -10.65
N GLU A 213 -9.10 15.02 -10.29
CA GLU A 213 -10.40 15.08 -9.59
C GLU A 213 -10.28 15.79 -8.23
N ALA A 214 -9.18 15.52 -7.50
CA ALA A 214 -8.91 16.09 -6.20
C ALA A 214 -8.43 17.56 -6.23
N ASN A 215 -8.19 18.14 -7.41
CA ASN A 215 -7.44 19.39 -7.58
C ASN A 215 -6.16 19.39 -6.74
N PHE A 216 -5.43 18.27 -6.76
CA PHE A 216 -4.27 18.01 -5.94
C PHE A 216 -3.03 17.79 -6.82
N GLY A 217 -1.90 18.35 -6.41
CA GLY A 217 -0.67 18.34 -7.21
C GLY A 217 -0.74 19.30 -8.39
N SER A 218 0.33 20.05 -8.64
CA SER A 218 0.38 21.04 -9.72
C SER A 218 0.80 20.44 -11.06
N TYR A 219 0.26 19.26 -11.41
CA TYR A 219 0.63 18.52 -12.61
C TYR A 219 -0.11 19.03 -13.85
N GLN A 220 0.62 19.30 -14.93
CA GLN A 220 0.05 19.81 -16.18
C GLN A 220 -0.53 18.70 -17.08
N SER A 221 0.03 17.50 -16.99
CA SER A 221 -0.44 16.33 -17.71
C SER A 221 0.01 15.04 -17.02
N THR A 222 -0.46 13.91 -17.53
CA THR A 222 0.03 12.60 -17.09
C THR A 222 1.53 12.42 -17.35
N TYR A 223 2.03 12.95 -18.46
CA TYR A 223 3.47 12.94 -18.76
C TYR A 223 4.26 13.78 -17.75
N ASP A 224 3.75 14.95 -17.36
CA ASP A 224 4.37 15.77 -16.31
C ASP A 224 4.44 15.01 -14.97
N LEU A 225 3.38 14.31 -14.56
CA LEU A 225 3.42 13.44 -13.39
C LEU A 225 4.54 12.39 -13.51
N LEU A 226 4.64 11.67 -14.64
CA LEU A 226 5.69 10.68 -14.86
C LEU A 226 7.11 11.29 -14.79
N CYS A 227 7.32 12.46 -15.39
CA CYS A 227 8.59 13.18 -15.31
C CYS A 227 8.96 13.52 -13.87
N GLN A 228 7.99 13.99 -13.08
CA GLN A 228 8.20 14.34 -11.67
C GLN A 228 8.35 13.12 -10.76
N THR A 229 7.91 11.93 -11.18
CA THR A 229 8.06 10.69 -10.40
C THR A 229 9.52 10.35 -10.07
N ASN A 230 10.50 10.74 -10.89
CA ASN A 230 11.92 10.57 -10.54
C ASN A 230 12.30 11.34 -9.28
N ARG A 231 11.87 12.60 -9.18
CA ARG A 231 12.09 13.43 -7.98
C ARG A 231 11.33 12.89 -6.78
N PHE A 232 10.10 12.42 -6.99
CA PHE A 232 9.33 11.75 -5.93
C PHE A 232 10.06 10.50 -5.42
N TYR A 233 10.68 9.71 -6.30
CA TYR A 233 11.46 8.55 -5.91
C TYR A 233 12.69 8.92 -5.08
N GLU A 234 13.43 9.97 -5.44
CA GLU A 234 14.56 10.49 -4.66
C GLU A 234 14.13 10.88 -3.23
N MET A 235 13.05 11.67 -3.12
CA MET A 235 12.48 12.05 -1.81
C MET A 235 12.00 10.82 -1.02
N THR A 236 11.46 9.83 -1.72
CA THR A 236 11.00 8.58 -1.11
C THR A 236 12.18 7.75 -0.58
N ARG A 237 13.28 7.68 -1.32
CA ARG A 237 14.54 7.04 -0.88
C ARG A 237 15.06 7.73 0.39
N GLU A 238 15.11 9.05 0.42
CA GLU A 238 15.51 9.81 1.62
C GLU A 238 14.58 9.54 2.81
N LYS A 239 13.27 9.46 2.59
CA LYS A 239 12.29 9.11 3.62
C LYS A 239 12.49 7.69 4.15
N LEU A 240 12.72 6.73 3.26
CA LEU A 240 12.96 5.32 3.59
C LEU A 240 14.25 5.14 4.40
N ASP A 241 15.34 5.76 3.96
CA ASP A 241 16.66 5.66 4.61
C ASP A 241 16.71 6.48 5.92
N GLY A 242 16.05 7.64 5.96
CA GLY A 242 16.02 8.55 7.11
C GLY A 242 14.87 8.28 8.07
N ALA A 243 13.72 8.94 7.87
CA ALA A 243 12.63 8.96 8.84
C ALA A 243 12.02 7.58 9.14
N LEU A 244 12.02 6.68 8.15
CA LEU A 244 11.54 5.31 8.27
C LEU A 244 12.64 4.32 8.70
N GLY A 245 13.86 4.82 8.97
CA GLY A 245 14.92 4.07 9.64
C GLY A 245 15.49 2.90 8.84
N GLY A 246 15.38 2.92 7.50
CA GLY A 246 15.92 1.87 6.64
C GLY A 246 15.24 0.50 6.81
N ILE A 247 14.06 0.45 7.44
CA ILE A 247 13.44 -0.83 7.82
C ILE A 247 13.10 -1.71 6.61
N TYR A 248 12.94 -1.13 5.41
CA TYR A 248 12.74 -1.88 4.17
C TYR A 248 13.85 -2.91 3.88
N GLN A 249 15.07 -2.70 4.40
CA GLN A 249 16.18 -3.66 4.29
C GLN A 249 15.87 -5.00 4.99
N LYS A 250 14.94 -5.00 5.95
CA LYS A 250 14.51 -6.21 6.66
C LYS A 250 13.82 -7.22 5.73
N LEU A 251 13.35 -6.81 4.55
CA LEU A 251 12.85 -7.73 3.52
C LEU A 251 13.90 -8.76 3.08
N GLU A 252 15.20 -8.43 3.14
CA GLU A 252 16.28 -9.39 2.86
C GLU A 252 16.25 -10.58 3.81
N TYR A 253 15.92 -10.36 5.09
CA TYR A 253 15.81 -11.42 6.08
C TYR A 253 14.59 -12.31 5.82
N HIS A 254 13.49 -11.73 5.34
CA HIS A 254 12.33 -12.51 4.90
C HIS A 254 12.71 -13.46 3.77
N PHE A 255 13.31 -12.95 2.69
CA PHE A 255 13.69 -13.79 1.54
C PHE A 255 14.82 -14.76 1.86
N LYS A 256 15.69 -14.42 2.81
CA LYS A 256 16.74 -15.35 3.29
C LYS A 256 16.13 -16.56 3.97
N ASP A 257 15.09 -16.36 4.77
CA ASP A 257 14.37 -17.43 5.46
C ASP A 257 13.48 -18.24 4.51
N THR A 258 12.71 -17.57 3.64
CA THR A 258 11.68 -18.23 2.82
C THR A 258 12.21 -18.78 1.49
N MET A 259 13.25 -18.17 0.94
CA MET A 259 13.79 -18.46 -0.40
C MET A 259 15.30 -18.76 -0.39
N GLY A 260 15.96 -18.68 0.76
CA GLY A 260 17.38 -19.00 0.91
C GLY A 260 18.36 -17.95 0.37
N VAL A 261 17.87 -16.77 -0.03
CA VAL A 261 18.62 -15.68 -0.67
C VAL A 261 18.40 -14.36 0.06
N SER A 262 19.44 -13.54 0.23
CA SER A 262 19.32 -12.26 0.93
C SER A 262 18.94 -11.09 0.00
N ASN A 263 18.30 -11.37 -1.13
CA ASN A 263 17.87 -10.32 -2.06
C ASN A 263 16.69 -9.53 -1.47
N ASN A 264 16.62 -8.23 -1.76
CA ASN A 264 15.43 -7.43 -1.53
C ASN A 264 14.64 -7.30 -2.84
N TYR A 265 13.77 -8.27 -3.12
CA TYR A 265 13.03 -8.30 -4.39
C TYR A 265 12.08 -7.11 -4.59
N TYR A 266 11.64 -6.44 -3.52
CA TYR A 266 10.88 -5.19 -3.64
C TYR A 266 11.77 -4.09 -4.19
N LEU A 267 12.97 -3.90 -3.63
CA LEU A 267 13.92 -2.90 -4.13
C LEU A 267 14.32 -3.18 -5.58
N GLU A 268 14.61 -4.44 -5.93
CA GLU A 268 14.91 -4.81 -7.33
C GLU A 268 13.74 -4.52 -8.29
N SER A 269 12.50 -4.71 -7.84
CA SER A 269 11.31 -4.39 -8.65
C SER A 269 11.17 -2.88 -8.83
N ILE A 270 11.34 -2.10 -7.76
CA ILE A 270 11.34 -0.63 -7.79
C ILE A 270 12.42 -0.13 -8.75
N GLU A 271 13.65 -0.63 -8.66
CA GLU A 271 14.74 -0.23 -9.56
C GLU A 271 14.44 -0.54 -11.03
N LYS A 272 13.82 -1.69 -11.32
CA LYS A 272 13.36 -2.04 -12.68
C LYS A 272 12.29 -1.06 -13.16
N ASN A 273 11.33 -0.73 -12.31
CA ASN A 273 10.27 0.23 -12.62
C ASN A 273 10.85 1.63 -12.90
N MET A 274 11.78 2.12 -12.07
CA MET A 274 12.42 3.41 -12.25
C MET A 274 13.34 3.45 -13.48
N THR A 275 14.06 2.35 -13.76
CA THR A 275 14.85 2.21 -14.99
C THR A 275 13.96 2.25 -16.23
N TYR A 276 12.78 1.64 -16.16
CA TYR A 276 11.83 1.68 -17.27
C TYR A 276 11.16 3.05 -17.40
N LEU A 277 10.83 3.72 -16.28
CA LEU A 277 10.34 5.10 -16.28
C LEU A 277 11.31 6.04 -17.01
N ALA A 278 12.61 5.94 -16.74
CA ALA A 278 13.63 6.74 -17.42
C ALA A 278 13.60 6.56 -18.95
N LYS A 279 13.24 5.36 -19.44
CA LYS A 279 13.04 5.11 -20.88
C LYS A 279 11.74 5.75 -21.39
N VAL A 280 10.66 5.68 -20.61
CA VAL A 280 9.36 6.24 -20.97
C VAL A 280 9.43 7.76 -21.09
N VAL A 281 10.00 8.45 -20.09
CA VAL A 281 10.11 9.92 -20.07
C VAL A 281 11.19 10.49 -21.00
N ALA A 282 11.98 9.62 -21.64
CA ALA A 282 12.92 10.02 -22.69
C ALA A 282 12.26 10.10 -24.08
N HIS A 283 11.04 9.58 -24.23
CA HIS A 283 10.23 9.69 -25.46
C HIS A 283 9.20 10.81 -25.31
N ASP A 284 8.63 11.25 -26.44
CA ASP A 284 7.58 12.27 -26.44
C ASP A 284 6.28 11.76 -25.79
N GLU A 285 5.50 12.67 -25.21
CA GLU A 285 4.21 12.39 -24.55
C GLU A 285 3.24 11.60 -25.45
N ALA A 286 3.29 11.81 -26.77
CA ALA A 286 2.46 11.09 -27.74
C ALA A 286 2.70 9.56 -27.73
N GLU A 287 3.90 9.12 -27.34
CA GLU A 287 4.29 7.71 -27.34
C GLU A 287 4.02 6.99 -26.02
N LEU A 288 3.69 7.72 -24.95
CA LEU A 288 3.50 7.20 -23.59
C LEU A 288 2.54 6.01 -23.53
N TYR A 289 1.36 6.15 -24.15
CA TYR A 289 0.34 5.08 -24.19
C TYR A 289 0.76 3.88 -25.03
N SER A 290 1.75 4.04 -25.92
CA SER A 290 2.32 2.94 -26.68
C SER A 290 3.43 2.21 -25.92
N LEU A 291 3.96 2.78 -24.83
CA LEU A 291 5.00 2.15 -24.01
C LEU A 291 4.39 1.44 -22.79
N LEU A 292 3.37 2.02 -22.17
CA LEU A 292 2.70 1.52 -20.97
C LEU A 292 1.54 0.56 -21.29
N LYS A 293 1.85 -0.66 -21.73
CA LYS A 293 0.86 -1.60 -22.31
C LYS A 293 0.22 -2.58 -21.31
N ARG A 294 0.66 -2.62 -20.05
CA ARG A 294 0.21 -3.69 -19.15
C ARG A 294 -1.26 -3.49 -18.74
N HIS A 295 -2.00 -4.60 -18.69
CA HIS A 295 -3.38 -4.66 -18.19
C HIS A 295 -4.38 -3.71 -18.86
N GLY A 296 -4.06 -3.18 -20.06
CA GLY A 296 -4.95 -2.26 -20.79
C GLY A 296 -5.14 -0.89 -20.13
N VAL A 297 -4.37 -0.56 -19.09
CA VAL A 297 -4.51 0.66 -18.28
C VAL A 297 -4.37 1.92 -19.12
N ALA A 298 -3.40 1.97 -20.02
CA ALA A 298 -3.22 3.07 -20.97
C ALA A 298 -4.49 3.36 -21.79
N ASN A 299 -5.17 2.33 -22.27
CA ASN A 299 -6.39 2.49 -23.06
C ASN A 299 -7.56 2.98 -22.19
N MET A 300 -7.72 2.41 -20.99
CA MET A 300 -8.74 2.85 -20.04
C MET A 300 -8.54 4.30 -19.62
N SER A 301 -7.30 4.69 -19.30
CA SER A 301 -6.95 6.07 -18.95
C SER A 301 -7.30 7.06 -20.07
N ARG A 302 -7.03 6.72 -21.35
CA ARG A 302 -7.45 7.55 -22.49
C ARG A 302 -8.96 7.76 -22.57
N ILE A 303 -9.73 6.69 -22.40
CA ILE A 303 -11.20 6.75 -22.46
C ILE A 303 -11.73 7.65 -21.33
N LEU A 304 -11.20 7.48 -20.11
CA LEU A 304 -11.61 8.26 -18.94
C LEU A 304 -11.19 9.73 -19.05
N ALA A 305 -10.03 10.04 -19.62
CA ALA A 305 -9.59 11.41 -19.82
C ALA A 305 -10.43 12.19 -20.85
N GLN A 306 -11.11 11.49 -21.78
CA GLN A 306 -11.99 12.10 -22.78
C GLN A 306 -13.40 12.37 -22.24
N SER A 307 -13.81 11.68 -21.17
CA SER A 307 -15.13 11.83 -20.53
C SER A 307 -15.15 12.78 -19.32
N ALA A 308 -13.99 13.34 -18.93
CA ALA A 308 -13.80 14.17 -17.73
C ALA A 308 -13.31 15.60 -18.03
#